data_AF-A0A839XMT1-F1
#
_entry.id   AF-A0A839XMT1-F1
#
_cell.length_a   1.000
_cell.length_b   1.000
_cell.length_c   1.000
_cell.angle_alpha   90.00
_cell.angle_beta   90.00
_cell.angle_gamma   90.00
#
_symmetry.space_group_name_H-M   'P 1'
#
loop_
_entity.id
_entity.type
_entity.pdbx_description
1 polymer ?
#
loop_
_entity_poly.entity_id
_entity_poly.type
_entity_poly.pdbx_seq_one_letter_code
_entity_poly.pdbx_strand_id
1 'polypeptide(L)'
;MDDGARTGTDAGGNEHPVREDTTREDTTRGDAARVESVVADAALRDVADELYALDRAEFTRARDARARSVGDRELAARVRKLRKPTVAAARVNRFARSNPGRVWQLRALGDELRAAHGELDGDRIRELSQRRRELVGELSELEAEEAGREVSREVHDTFDAAVTDADAGEAVARGCLVSVLQPGDVFATGWTGPDVDGRELGSAAVEPSAGRSSSGQRGGGQGGGDAGVDSEGSRSTARQGEAARRAQTGRQNREHRDKKRQRRERNRGELQPRGMQPQEPPERDSPESRRSEQRLRQQEQHDQQLRDQELKEQELKEQELKERQLKEQELKERQLKEQELKEQRLREQRELRNQRNAELAEARATLGAAVTELREAEAAEAEARRRTIAARKAFEAADRRVSEAEAALSEVTEARRGPV
;
A
#
# COMPACT_ATOMS: atom_id res chain seq x y z
N MET A 1 -8.88 42.66 -69.36
CA MET A 1 -8.12 43.91 -69.16
C MET A 1 -8.97 44.70 -68.18
N ASP A 2 -8.81 44.41 -66.90
CA ASP A 2 -7.87 45.07 -65.96
C ASP A 2 -8.60 46.26 -65.32
N ASP A 3 -8.52 46.62 -64.05
CA ASP A 3 -8.11 46.04 -62.76
C ASP A 3 -8.28 47.21 -61.75
N GLY A 4 -8.32 46.92 -60.44
CA GLY A 4 -8.12 47.91 -59.37
C GLY A 4 -9.41 48.41 -58.67
N ALA A 5 -9.81 47.99 -57.47
CA ALA A 5 -9.17 47.79 -56.15
C ALA A 5 -9.31 48.97 -55.17
N ARG A 6 -9.99 48.68 -54.04
CA ARG A 6 -9.74 49.10 -52.63
C ARG A 6 -10.01 50.57 -52.25
N THR A 7 -10.44 50.97 -51.04
CA THR A 7 -10.70 50.38 -49.71
C THR A 7 -11.28 51.50 -48.82
N GLY A 8 -11.95 51.16 -47.71
CA GLY A 8 -12.05 52.07 -46.56
C GLY A 8 -13.24 51.81 -45.64
N THR A 9 -13.02 50.96 -44.63
CA THR A 9 -13.96 50.61 -43.56
C THR A 9 -13.82 51.58 -42.39
N ASP A 10 -14.92 52.10 -41.85
CA ASP A 10 -14.97 52.87 -40.60
C ASP A 10 -15.87 52.16 -39.56
N ALA A 11 -15.51 52.34 -38.29
CA ALA A 11 -15.93 51.58 -37.14
C ALA A 11 -16.87 52.37 -36.21
N GLY A 12 -17.72 51.65 -35.47
CA GLY A 12 -18.51 52.14 -34.34
C GLY A 12 -19.73 51.23 -34.17
N GLY A 13 -20.09 50.68 -33.01
CA GLY A 13 -19.64 50.79 -31.63
C GLY A 13 -20.80 50.17 -30.84
N ASN A 14 -20.60 49.03 -30.18
CA ASN A 14 -21.66 48.39 -29.39
C ASN A 14 -21.16 48.17 -27.97
N GLU A 15 -21.69 48.98 -27.06
CA GLU A 15 -21.42 48.96 -25.63
C GLU A 15 -22.12 47.76 -24.99
N HIS A 16 -21.35 46.84 -24.41
CA HIS A 16 -21.87 45.80 -23.53
C HIS A 16 -21.44 46.11 -22.08
N PRO A 17 -22.36 46.05 -21.10
CA PRO A 17 -22.03 46.33 -19.72
C PRO A 17 -21.14 45.22 -19.15
N VAL A 18 -20.04 45.64 -18.54
CA VAL A 18 -19.09 44.80 -17.80
C VAL A 18 -19.85 44.15 -16.64
N ARG A 19 -20.01 42.83 -16.69
CA ARG A 19 -20.46 42.03 -15.56
C ARG A 19 -19.28 41.90 -14.60
N GLU A 20 -19.40 42.49 -13.42
CA GLU A 20 -18.47 42.29 -12.32
C GLU A 20 -18.41 40.80 -11.97
N ASP A 21 -17.18 40.29 -11.90
CA ASP A 21 -16.81 38.91 -11.67
C ASP A 21 -17.05 38.54 -10.19
N THR A 22 -18.23 37.99 -9.88
CA THR A 22 -18.63 37.55 -8.53
C THR A 22 -18.05 36.20 -8.13
N THR A 23 -17.13 35.62 -8.91
CA THR A 23 -16.61 34.26 -8.67
C THR A 23 -15.60 34.17 -7.51
N ARG A 24 -15.15 35.28 -6.94
CA ARG A 24 -14.14 35.29 -5.86
C ARG A 24 -14.71 35.18 -4.45
N GLU A 25 -16.00 35.45 -4.23
CA GLU A 25 -16.64 35.37 -2.90
C GLU A 25 -17.25 33.99 -2.59
N ASP A 26 -17.51 33.18 -3.62
CA ASP A 26 -18.20 31.90 -3.47
C ASP A 26 -17.26 30.78 -2.97
N THR A 27 -15.96 30.86 -3.32
CA THR A 27 -14.94 29.91 -2.82
C THR A 27 -14.70 30.07 -1.32
N THR A 28 -14.65 31.31 -0.83
CA THR A 28 -14.44 31.60 0.60
C THR A 28 -15.63 31.17 1.48
N ARG A 29 -16.85 31.20 0.95
CA ARG A 29 -18.06 30.74 1.66
C ARG A 29 -18.12 29.21 1.71
N GLY A 30 -17.73 28.53 0.64
CA GLY A 30 -17.60 27.07 0.60
C GLY A 30 -16.52 26.54 1.54
N ASP A 31 -15.37 27.21 1.62
CA ASP A 31 -14.29 26.84 2.55
C ASP A 31 -14.67 27.09 4.01
N ALA A 32 -15.37 28.19 4.32
CA ALA A 32 -15.87 28.45 5.67
C ALA A 32 -16.91 27.39 6.13
N ALA A 33 -17.86 27.02 5.27
CA ALA A 33 -18.84 25.97 5.56
C ALA A 33 -18.18 24.58 5.72
N ARG A 34 -17.10 24.32 4.99
CA ARG A 34 -16.30 23.09 5.12
C ARG A 34 -15.51 23.05 6.43
N VAL A 35 -14.94 24.18 6.86
CA VAL A 35 -14.25 24.27 8.15
C VAL A 35 -15.24 24.10 9.30
N GLU A 36 -16.43 24.70 9.21
CA GLU A 36 -17.49 24.59 10.21
C GLU A 36 -18.00 23.14 10.36
N SER A 37 -18.17 22.41 9.26
CA SER A 37 -18.57 20.99 9.31
C SER A 37 -17.47 20.09 9.90
N VAL A 38 -16.20 20.34 9.58
CA VAL A 38 -15.06 19.61 10.17
C VAL A 38 -14.96 19.85 11.68
N VAL A 39 -15.19 21.09 12.13
CA VAL A 39 -15.20 21.43 13.56
C VAL A 39 -16.39 20.78 14.28
N ALA A 40 -17.58 20.77 13.68
CA ALA A 40 -18.74 20.07 14.23
C ALA A 40 -18.54 18.55 14.32
N ASP A 41 -17.85 17.96 13.33
CA ASP A 41 -17.47 16.55 13.34
C ASP A 41 -16.43 16.24 14.41
N ALA A 42 -15.45 17.11 14.63
CA ALA A 42 -14.48 16.97 15.72
C ALA A 42 -15.16 17.03 17.09
N ALA A 43 -16.05 18.00 17.31
CA ALA A 43 -16.80 18.11 18.57
C ALA A 43 -17.70 16.90 18.84
N LEU A 44 -18.30 16.30 17.79
CA LEU A 44 -19.06 15.06 17.94
C LEU A 44 -18.14 13.87 18.28
N ARG A 45 -16.94 13.81 17.70
CA ARG A 45 -15.96 12.75 18.01
C ARG A 45 -15.52 12.82 19.47
N ASP A 46 -15.19 14.00 19.99
CA ASP A 46 -14.81 14.16 21.39
C ASP A 46 -15.91 13.69 22.34
N VAL A 47 -17.16 14.05 22.04
CA VAL A 47 -18.33 13.58 22.81
C VAL A 47 -18.51 12.06 22.69
N ALA A 48 -18.32 11.49 21.50
CA ALA A 48 -18.38 10.04 21.33
C ALA A 48 -17.28 9.35 22.15
N ASP A 49 -16.06 9.86 22.13
CA ASP A 49 -14.93 9.31 22.87
C ASP A 49 -15.18 9.29 24.39
N GLU A 50 -15.78 10.36 24.94
CA GLU A 50 -16.23 10.40 26.33
C GLU A 50 -17.32 9.33 26.61
N LEU A 51 -18.32 9.22 25.72
CA LEU A 51 -19.48 8.35 25.95
C LEU A 51 -19.16 6.86 25.81
N TYR A 52 -18.35 6.48 24.82
CA TYR A 52 -17.94 5.08 24.61
C TYR A 52 -16.84 4.61 25.57
N ALA A 53 -16.24 5.53 26.35
CA ALA A 53 -15.36 5.17 27.46
C ALA A 53 -16.12 4.69 28.72
N LEU A 54 -17.41 5.02 28.83
CA LEU A 54 -18.24 4.66 29.98
C LEU A 54 -18.68 3.20 29.92
N ASP A 55 -19.18 2.70 31.06
CA ASP A 55 -19.85 1.41 31.06
C ASP A 55 -21.08 1.43 30.13
N ARG A 56 -21.30 0.33 29.40
CA ARG A 56 -22.43 0.18 28.50
C ARG A 56 -23.78 0.42 29.22
N ALA A 57 -23.90 0.10 30.50
CA ALA A 57 -25.09 0.37 31.29
C ALA A 57 -25.35 1.87 31.47
N GLU A 58 -24.30 2.68 31.56
CA GLU A 58 -24.37 4.13 31.81
C GLU A 58 -24.52 4.95 30.53
N PHE A 59 -24.15 4.39 29.37
CA PHE A 59 -24.12 5.07 28.06
C PHE A 59 -25.37 5.90 27.77
N THR A 60 -26.57 5.33 27.90
CA THR A 60 -27.82 6.03 27.54
C THR A 60 -28.07 7.25 28.42
N ARG A 61 -27.85 7.10 29.74
CA ARG A 61 -28.01 8.20 30.70
C ARG A 61 -26.99 9.30 30.43
N ALA A 62 -25.73 8.93 30.20
CA ALA A 62 -24.66 9.87 29.90
C ALA A 62 -24.88 10.60 28.58
N ARG A 63 -25.31 9.90 27.52
CA ARG A 63 -25.63 10.47 26.21
C ARG A 63 -26.72 11.53 26.31
N ASP A 64 -27.80 11.22 27.02
CA ASP A 64 -28.92 12.14 27.18
C ASP A 64 -28.56 13.35 28.05
N ALA A 65 -27.71 13.17 29.07
CA ALA A 65 -27.15 14.28 29.84
C ALA A 65 -26.23 15.15 28.98
N ARG A 66 -25.34 14.54 28.19
CA ARG A 66 -24.41 15.27 27.33
C ARG A 66 -25.14 16.07 26.26
N ALA A 67 -26.15 15.48 25.63
CA ALA A 67 -27.02 16.15 24.66
C ALA A 67 -27.89 17.28 25.25
N ARG A 68 -27.99 17.41 26.58
CA ARG A 68 -28.60 18.58 27.25
C ARG A 68 -27.56 19.64 27.61
N SER A 69 -26.32 19.22 27.87
CA SER A 69 -25.20 20.12 28.23
C SER A 69 -24.56 20.80 27.03
N VAL A 70 -24.64 20.19 25.84
CA VAL A 70 -24.12 20.75 24.60
C VAL A 70 -25.01 21.92 24.19
N GLY A 71 -24.43 23.14 24.12
CA GLY A 71 -25.14 24.37 23.80
C GLY A 71 -25.56 24.52 22.33
N ASP A 72 -25.01 23.69 21.45
CA ASP A 72 -25.38 23.62 20.04
C ASP A 72 -26.51 22.60 19.81
N ARG A 73 -27.61 23.07 19.21
CA ARG A 73 -28.81 22.27 18.92
C ARG A 73 -28.54 21.19 17.88
N GLU A 74 -27.68 21.44 16.90
CA GLU A 74 -27.35 20.47 15.86
C GLU A 74 -26.46 19.36 16.42
N LEU A 75 -25.37 19.71 17.10
CA LEU A 75 -24.53 18.74 17.81
C LEU A 75 -25.34 17.94 18.84
N ALA A 76 -26.23 18.57 19.61
CA ALA A 76 -27.10 17.88 20.55
C ALA A 76 -28.06 16.89 19.88
N ALA A 77 -28.53 17.16 18.66
CA ALA A 77 -29.32 16.21 17.89
C ALA A 77 -28.47 15.02 17.41
N ARG A 78 -27.24 15.29 16.95
CA ARG A 78 -26.29 14.26 16.53
C ARG A 78 -25.86 13.35 17.68
N VAL A 79 -25.60 13.91 18.86
CA VAL A 79 -25.30 13.14 20.08
C VAL A 79 -26.45 12.21 20.46
N ARG A 80 -27.71 12.66 20.35
CA ARG A 80 -28.89 11.80 20.60
C ARG A 80 -28.99 10.64 19.61
N LYS A 81 -28.49 10.81 18.38
CA LYS A 81 -28.45 9.75 17.36
C LYS A 81 -27.38 8.69 17.64
N LEU A 82 -26.43 8.91 18.55
CA LEU A 82 -25.43 7.90 18.91
C LEU A 82 -26.11 6.65 19.48
N ARG A 83 -25.74 5.50 18.91
CA ARG A 83 -26.30 4.20 19.25
C ARG A 83 -25.55 3.60 20.43
N LYS A 84 -26.27 2.82 21.24
CA LYS A 84 -25.67 2.06 22.34
C LYS A 84 -24.79 0.95 21.76
N PRO A 85 -23.56 0.76 22.25
CA PRO A 85 -22.68 -0.31 21.76
C PRO A 85 -23.24 -1.70 22.09
N THR A 86 -22.94 -2.69 21.24
CA THR A 86 -23.16 -4.11 21.57
C THR A 86 -22.27 -4.55 22.74
N VAL A 87 -22.51 -5.75 23.28
CA VAL A 87 -21.72 -6.27 24.42
C VAL A 87 -20.26 -6.47 24.01
N ALA A 88 -20.00 -7.11 22.87
CA ALA A 88 -18.65 -7.28 22.34
C ALA A 88 -17.98 -5.93 22.00
N ALA A 89 -18.70 -5.01 21.34
CA ALA A 89 -18.15 -3.70 20.99
C ALA A 89 -17.75 -2.89 22.24
N ALA A 90 -18.56 -2.92 23.30
CA ALA A 90 -18.22 -2.26 24.57
C ALA A 90 -16.98 -2.87 25.24
N ARG A 91 -16.75 -4.18 25.11
CA ARG A 91 -15.53 -4.84 25.59
C ARG A 91 -14.31 -4.39 24.80
N VAL A 92 -14.38 -4.44 23.47
CA VAL A 92 -13.28 -3.97 22.59
C VAL A 92 -12.96 -2.49 22.86
N ASN A 93 -13.98 -1.63 23.04
CA ASN A 93 -13.77 -0.22 23.37
C ASN A 93 -13.02 -0.04 24.71
N ARG A 94 -13.37 -0.83 25.73
CA ARG A 94 -12.68 -0.83 27.03
C ARG A 94 -11.24 -1.35 26.88
N PHE A 95 -11.06 -2.48 26.20
CA PHE A 95 -9.76 -3.07 25.90
C PHE A 95 -8.84 -2.06 25.21
N ALA A 96 -9.33 -1.37 24.19
CA ALA A 96 -8.55 -0.41 23.42
C ALA A 96 -8.04 0.76 24.27
N ARG A 97 -8.87 1.22 25.22
CA ARG A 97 -8.51 2.31 26.14
C ARG A 97 -7.55 1.86 27.24
N SER A 98 -7.71 0.63 27.75
CA SER A 98 -6.83 0.07 28.77
C SER A 98 -5.49 -0.42 28.21
N ASN A 99 -5.45 -0.83 26.95
CA ASN A 99 -4.30 -1.47 26.30
C ASN A 99 -3.90 -0.80 24.98
N PRO A 100 -3.61 0.52 24.95
CA PRO A 100 -3.29 1.23 23.70
C PRO A 100 -2.06 0.64 22.99
N GLY A 101 -1.09 0.14 23.75
CA GLY A 101 0.10 -0.53 23.19
C GLY A 101 -0.22 -1.84 22.46
N ARG A 102 -1.20 -2.62 22.93
CA ARG A 102 -1.64 -3.86 22.27
C ARG A 102 -2.43 -3.56 21.00
N VAL A 103 -3.27 -2.53 21.00
CA VAL A 103 -3.97 -2.09 19.78
C VAL A 103 -2.99 -1.53 18.74
N TRP A 104 -1.94 -0.83 19.18
CA TRP A 104 -0.87 -0.42 18.28
C TRP A 104 -0.18 -1.62 17.63
N GLN A 105 0.10 -2.70 18.38
CA GLN A 105 0.69 -3.93 17.84
C GLN A 105 -0.22 -4.60 16.79
N LEU A 106 -1.53 -4.67 17.02
CA LEU A 106 -2.50 -5.18 16.03
C LEU A 106 -2.43 -4.40 14.71
N ARG A 107 -2.44 -3.07 14.80
CA ARG A 107 -2.39 -2.19 13.62
C ARG A 107 -1.06 -2.30 12.87
N ALA A 108 0.05 -2.26 13.60
CA ALA A 108 1.39 -2.40 13.03
C ALA A 108 1.54 -3.73 12.29
N LEU A 109 1.01 -4.82 12.84
CA LEU A 109 0.99 -6.12 12.18
C LEU A 109 0.15 -6.11 10.89
N GLY A 110 -1.00 -5.43 10.90
CA GLY A 110 -1.81 -5.24 9.70
C GLY A 110 -1.08 -4.44 8.61
N ASP A 111 -0.35 -3.39 8.99
CA ASP A 111 0.47 -2.59 8.08
C ASP A 111 1.61 -3.42 7.46
N GLU A 112 2.30 -4.23 8.28
CA GLU A 112 3.34 -5.16 7.80
C GLU A 112 2.77 -6.20 6.82
N LEU A 113 1.59 -6.77 7.10
CA LEU A 113 0.93 -7.73 6.22
C LEU A 113 0.58 -7.09 4.87
N ARG A 114 -0.01 -5.89 4.87
CA ARG A 114 -0.34 -5.16 3.64
C ARG A 114 0.92 -4.81 2.84
N ALA A 115 1.99 -4.39 3.50
CA ALA A 115 3.27 -4.13 2.84
C ALA A 115 3.84 -5.40 2.19
N ALA A 116 3.88 -6.54 2.90
CA ALA A 116 4.34 -7.81 2.37
C ALA A 116 3.48 -8.30 1.18
N HIS A 117 2.16 -8.10 1.23
CA HIS A 117 1.26 -8.36 0.11
C HIS A 117 1.56 -7.47 -1.11
N GLY A 118 1.85 -6.18 -0.90
CA GLY A 118 2.25 -5.26 -1.96
C GLY A 118 3.59 -5.61 -2.61
N GLU A 119 4.51 -6.18 -1.83
CA GLU A 119 5.84 -6.63 -2.30
C GLU A 119 5.82 -8.07 -2.86
N LEU A 120 4.69 -8.78 -2.76
CA LEU A 120 4.53 -10.19 -3.13
C LEU A 120 5.50 -11.14 -2.41
N ASP A 121 5.88 -10.81 -1.17
CA ASP A 121 6.79 -11.62 -0.34
C ASP A 121 6.03 -12.76 0.35
N GLY A 122 5.95 -13.91 -0.32
CA GLY A 122 5.21 -15.08 0.15
C GLY A 122 5.72 -15.66 1.46
N ASP A 123 7.03 -15.59 1.74
CA ASP A 123 7.61 -16.12 2.98
C ASP A 123 7.27 -15.20 4.15
N ARG A 124 7.40 -13.89 3.96
CA ARG A 124 7.00 -12.89 4.97
C ARG A 124 5.50 -12.92 5.24
N ILE A 125 4.66 -13.12 4.23
CA ILE A 125 3.20 -13.28 4.40
C ILE A 125 2.88 -14.47 5.32
N ARG A 126 3.55 -15.62 5.14
CA ARG A 126 3.32 -16.81 5.98
C ARG A 126 3.74 -16.56 7.43
N GLU A 127 4.91 -15.96 7.64
CA GLU A 127 5.42 -15.60 8.97
C GLU A 127 4.45 -14.65 9.69
N LEU A 128 4.05 -13.56 9.03
CA LEU A 128 3.13 -12.57 9.59
C LEU A 128 1.72 -13.14 9.82
N SER A 129 1.26 -14.06 8.97
CA SER A 129 -0.03 -14.77 9.16
C SER A 129 -0.01 -15.67 10.39
N GLN A 130 1.12 -16.27 10.73
CA GLN A 130 1.28 -16.99 11.99
C GLN A 130 1.23 -16.02 13.18
N ARG A 131 1.98 -14.92 13.11
CA ARG A 131 2.00 -13.89 14.16
C ARG A 131 0.62 -13.26 14.38
N ARG A 132 -0.19 -13.12 13.33
CA ARG A 132 -1.60 -12.68 13.41
C ARG A 132 -2.43 -13.64 14.27
N ARG A 133 -2.38 -14.94 13.98
CA ARG A 133 -3.14 -15.93 14.75
C ARG A 133 -2.74 -15.95 16.22
N GLU A 134 -1.45 -15.84 16.51
CA GLU A 134 -0.91 -15.80 17.87
C GLU A 134 -1.38 -14.54 18.62
N LEU A 135 -1.22 -13.35 18.03
CA LEU A 135 -1.61 -12.09 18.67
C LEU A 135 -3.13 -12.00 18.85
N VAL A 136 -3.92 -12.30 17.82
CA VAL A 136 -5.39 -12.24 17.92
C VAL A 136 -5.92 -13.23 18.96
N GLY A 137 -5.33 -14.44 19.03
CA GLY A 137 -5.64 -15.43 20.05
C GLY A 137 -5.34 -14.92 21.47
N GLU A 138 -4.12 -14.43 21.70
CA GLU A 138 -3.69 -13.85 22.99
C GLU A 138 -4.66 -12.75 23.46
N LEU A 139 -5.00 -11.81 22.58
CA LEU A 139 -5.86 -10.68 22.94
C LEU A 139 -7.31 -11.10 23.19
N SER A 140 -7.79 -12.10 22.47
CA SER A 140 -9.13 -12.64 22.63
C SER A 140 -9.27 -13.44 23.94
N GLU A 141 -8.21 -14.14 24.35
CA GLU A 141 -8.16 -14.87 25.64
C GLU A 141 -8.18 -13.91 26.83
N LEU A 142 -7.46 -12.78 26.75
CA LEU A 142 -7.49 -11.75 27.81
C LEU A 142 -8.89 -11.18 28.05
N GLU A 143 -9.71 -11.06 27.00
CA GLU A 143 -11.09 -10.56 27.11
C GLU A 143 -12.12 -11.67 27.39
N ALA A 144 -11.73 -12.93 27.32
CA ALA A 144 -12.62 -14.08 27.45
C ALA A 144 -13.00 -14.42 28.91
N GLU A 145 -12.20 -14.03 29.91
CA GLU A 145 -12.35 -14.49 31.30
C GLU A 145 -13.72 -14.18 31.93
N GLU A 146 -14.46 -13.21 31.40
CA GLU A 146 -15.77 -12.80 31.91
C GLU A 146 -16.91 -12.88 30.87
N ALA A 147 -16.65 -13.43 29.67
CA ALA A 147 -17.57 -13.39 28.53
C ALA A 147 -18.17 -14.76 28.20
N GLY A 148 -19.40 -14.77 27.65
CA GLY A 148 -19.97 -15.97 27.03
C GLY A 148 -19.29 -16.27 25.69
N ARG A 149 -19.31 -17.54 25.27
CA ARG A 149 -18.62 -18.02 24.04
C ARG A 149 -18.89 -17.18 22.78
N GLU A 150 -20.13 -16.72 22.60
CA GLU A 150 -20.52 -15.91 21.45
C GLU A 150 -19.81 -14.55 21.46
N VAL A 151 -19.78 -13.88 22.61
CA VAL A 151 -19.11 -12.59 22.77
C VAL A 151 -17.60 -12.72 22.58
N SER A 152 -17.00 -13.81 23.06
CA SER A 152 -15.57 -14.08 22.83
C SER A 152 -15.25 -14.25 21.34
N ARG A 153 -16.13 -14.94 20.59
CA ARG A 153 -15.98 -15.07 19.13
C ARG A 153 -16.11 -13.71 18.43
N GLU A 154 -17.11 -12.91 18.79
CA GLU A 154 -17.30 -11.57 18.24
C GLU A 154 -16.09 -10.64 18.50
N VAL A 155 -15.50 -10.71 19.70
CA VAL A 155 -14.28 -9.96 20.04
C VAL A 155 -13.10 -10.42 19.17
N HIS A 156 -12.92 -11.74 19.04
CA HIS A 156 -11.89 -12.32 18.18
C HIS A 156 -12.04 -11.85 16.72
N ASP A 157 -13.23 -11.96 16.15
CA ASP A 157 -13.51 -11.54 14.77
C ASP A 157 -13.21 -10.04 14.56
N THR A 158 -13.50 -9.21 15.56
CA THR A 158 -13.20 -7.78 15.52
C THR A 158 -11.70 -7.50 15.52
N PHE A 159 -10.92 -8.20 16.33
CA PHE A 159 -9.45 -8.07 16.31
C PHE A 159 -8.84 -8.61 15.02
N ASP A 160 -9.39 -9.69 14.48
CA ASP A 160 -8.98 -10.26 13.20
C ASP A 160 -9.27 -9.31 12.03
N ALA A 161 -10.44 -8.65 12.04
CA ALA A 161 -10.79 -7.59 11.12
C ALA A 161 -9.83 -6.39 11.24
N ALA A 162 -9.46 -5.99 12.46
CA ALA A 162 -8.53 -4.88 12.72
C ALA A 162 -7.11 -5.10 12.14
N VAL A 163 -6.67 -6.35 12.03
CA VAL A 163 -5.41 -6.68 11.35
C VAL A 163 -5.58 -6.65 9.84
N THR A 164 -6.70 -7.18 9.34
CA THR A 164 -6.93 -7.35 7.90
C THR A 164 -7.25 -6.03 7.19
N ASP A 165 -8.01 -5.16 7.84
CA ASP A 165 -8.50 -3.89 7.30
C ASP A 165 -7.97 -2.70 8.12
N ALA A 166 -7.43 -1.70 7.42
CA ALA A 166 -6.86 -0.51 8.03
C ALA A 166 -7.92 0.35 8.72
N ASP A 167 -9.10 0.47 8.11
CA ASP A 167 -10.20 1.28 8.65
C ASP A 167 -10.80 0.61 9.89
N ALA A 168 -10.95 -0.71 9.88
CA ALA A 168 -11.28 -1.50 11.06
C ALA A 168 -10.24 -1.31 12.18
N GLY A 169 -8.95 -1.35 11.85
CA GLY A 169 -7.86 -1.11 12.80
C GLY A 169 -7.92 0.28 13.45
N GLU A 170 -8.23 1.30 12.66
CA GLU A 170 -8.44 2.66 13.18
C GLU A 170 -9.70 2.77 14.05
N ALA A 171 -10.79 2.12 13.65
CA ALA A 171 -12.02 2.08 14.44
C ALA A 171 -11.82 1.44 15.82
N VAL A 172 -11.07 0.33 15.91
CA VAL A 172 -10.67 -0.29 17.18
C VAL A 172 -9.78 0.66 17.99
N ALA A 173 -8.78 1.30 17.36
CA ALA A 173 -7.90 2.24 18.07
C ALA A 173 -8.62 3.45 18.66
N ARG A 174 -9.69 3.93 18.01
CA ARG A 174 -10.56 4.98 18.57
C ARG A 174 -11.36 4.50 19.79
N GLY A 175 -11.69 3.21 19.85
CA GLY A 175 -12.48 2.65 20.95
C GLY A 175 -13.91 3.20 21.01
N CYS A 176 -14.53 3.40 19.83
CA CYS A 176 -15.88 3.94 19.65
C CYS A 176 -16.75 3.04 18.76
N LEU A 177 -16.60 1.72 18.88
CA LEU A 177 -17.36 0.74 18.11
C LEU A 177 -18.81 0.66 18.59
N VAL A 178 -19.75 0.65 17.63
CA VAL A 178 -21.19 0.45 17.87
C VAL A 178 -21.55 -1.03 17.79
N SER A 179 -20.95 -1.76 16.85
CA SER A 179 -21.16 -3.18 16.59
C SER A 179 -19.83 -3.88 16.28
N VAL A 180 -19.88 -5.21 16.24
CA VAL A 180 -18.76 -6.09 15.87
C VAL A 180 -18.31 -5.79 14.44
N LEU A 181 -17.00 -5.88 14.19
CA LEU A 181 -16.44 -5.81 12.85
C LEU A 181 -16.20 -7.24 12.36
N GLN A 182 -16.76 -7.61 11.22
CA GLN A 182 -16.53 -8.92 10.62
C GLN A 182 -15.41 -8.84 9.57
N PRO A 183 -14.51 -9.83 9.49
CA PRO A 183 -13.52 -9.90 8.43
C PRO A 183 -14.19 -9.93 7.04
N GLY A 184 -13.92 -8.92 6.21
CA GLY A 184 -14.47 -8.82 4.85
C GLY A 184 -15.74 -7.97 4.71
N ASP A 185 -16.29 -7.41 5.79
CA ASP A 185 -17.36 -6.42 5.71
C ASP A 185 -16.79 -5.04 5.33
N VAL A 186 -16.67 -4.81 4.02
CA VAL A 186 -16.24 -3.52 3.41
C VAL A 186 -17.23 -2.37 3.70
N PHE A 187 -18.31 -2.63 4.44
CA PHE A 187 -19.39 -1.68 4.72
C PHE A 187 -19.66 -1.45 6.22
N ALA A 188 -18.97 -2.14 7.14
CA ALA A 188 -19.15 -1.95 8.58
C ALA A 188 -18.38 -0.75 9.16
N THR A 189 -17.45 -0.17 8.38
CA THR A 189 -16.68 1.04 8.72
C THR A 189 -17.44 2.34 8.43
N GLY A 190 -18.71 2.25 8.03
CA GLY A 190 -19.60 3.38 7.72
C GLY A 190 -19.93 4.25 8.94
N TRP A 191 -18.97 5.08 9.37
CA TRP A 191 -19.33 6.45 9.75
C TRP A 191 -19.70 7.19 8.46
N THR A 192 -20.96 7.11 8.07
CA THR A 192 -21.55 8.10 7.17
C THR A 192 -22.38 9.05 8.01
N GLY A 193 -22.02 10.33 7.97
CA GLY A 193 -22.96 11.40 8.28
C GLY A 193 -24.23 11.26 7.43
N PRO A 194 -25.32 11.96 7.80
CA PRO A 194 -26.68 11.46 7.69
C PRO A 194 -27.17 11.26 6.25
N ASP A 195 -28.09 10.28 6.15
CA ASP A 195 -29.07 10.02 5.10
C ASP A 195 -28.61 9.22 3.87
N VAL A 196 -28.79 7.89 3.96
CA VAL A 196 -29.51 7.12 2.93
C VAL A 196 -30.44 6.12 3.61
N ASP A 197 -31.73 6.42 3.52
CA ASP A 197 -32.92 5.58 3.56
C ASP A 197 -32.98 4.37 4.50
N GLY A 198 -33.94 4.46 5.42
CA GLY A 198 -34.38 3.36 6.26
C GLY A 198 -34.75 2.11 5.46
N ARG A 199 -34.02 1.03 5.73
CA ARG A 199 -34.60 -0.31 5.78
C ARG A 199 -34.21 -0.98 7.07
N GLU A 200 -35.24 -1.33 7.82
CA GLU A 200 -35.20 -2.22 8.96
C GLU A 200 -34.40 -3.48 8.61
N LEU A 201 -33.38 -3.77 9.41
CA LEU A 201 -32.91 -5.15 9.58
C LEU A 201 -33.05 -5.47 11.06
N GLY A 202 -34.22 -6.02 11.35
CA GLY A 202 -34.52 -6.68 12.60
C GLY A 202 -33.59 -7.88 12.80
N SER A 203 -33.15 -8.01 14.03
CA SER A 203 -32.60 -9.23 14.61
C SER A 203 -33.59 -10.39 14.37
N ALA A 204 -33.21 -11.37 13.56
CA ALA A 204 -33.91 -12.64 13.48
C ALA A 204 -32.87 -13.78 13.43
N ALA A 205 -33.00 -14.65 14.42
CA ALA A 205 -32.18 -15.82 14.67
C ALA A 205 -32.13 -16.76 13.46
N VAL A 206 -30.97 -17.41 13.26
CA VAL A 206 -30.86 -18.58 12.41
C VAL A 206 -30.11 -19.66 13.18
N GLU A 207 -30.87 -20.66 13.63
CA GLU A 207 -30.38 -22.01 13.89
C GLU A 207 -30.67 -22.91 12.68
N PRO A 208 -29.98 -24.06 12.56
CA PRO A 208 -29.53 -24.60 11.27
C PRO A 208 -30.52 -25.60 10.68
N SER A 209 -30.62 -25.66 9.34
CA SER A 209 -31.34 -26.73 8.66
C SER A 209 -30.43 -27.52 7.73
N ALA A 210 -30.40 -28.82 8.01
CA ALA A 210 -29.87 -29.85 7.15
C ALA A 210 -30.88 -30.19 6.03
N GLY A 211 -30.33 -30.51 4.86
CA GLY A 211 -30.81 -31.65 4.06
C GLY A 211 -31.71 -31.36 2.86
N ARG A 212 -31.17 -31.74 1.68
CA ARG A 212 -31.85 -32.36 0.51
C ARG A 212 -32.88 -31.48 -0.23
N SER A 213 -33.07 -31.51 -1.54
CA SER A 213 -32.60 -32.30 -2.68
C SER A 213 -33.33 -31.77 -3.93
N SER A 214 -32.68 -31.66 -5.08
CA SER A 214 -33.24 -31.83 -6.45
C SER A 214 -32.19 -31.38 -7.47
N SER A 215 -31.52 -32.31 -8.18
CA SER A 215 -31.94 -32.99 -9.41
C SER A 215 -31.75 -32.17 -10.69
N GLY A 216 -30.76 -32.58 -11.50
CA GLY A 216 -30.80 -32.46 -12.96
C GLY A 216 -29.79 -31.48 -13.58
N GLN A 217 -28.59 -31.95 -13.94
CA GLN A 217 -28.16 -32.07 -15.35
C GLN A 217 -26.79 -32.77 -15.40
N ARG A 218 -26.69 -33.79 -16.26
CA ARG A 218 -25.49 -34.58 -16.57
C ARG A 218 -24.67 -33.93 -17.69
N GLY A 219 -23.37 -34.25 -17.72
CA GLY A 219 -22.49 -34.22 -18.90
C GLY A 219 -21.19 -33.44 -18.63
N GLY A 220 -20.16 -34.05 -18.06
CA GLY A 220 -19.01 -34.61 -18.82
C GLY A 220 -17.84 -33.60 -18.77
N GLY A 221 -16.57 -33.91 -18.53
CA GLY A 221 -15.81 -35.14 -18.30
C GLY A 221 -14.41 -34.70 -17.79
N GLN A 222 -13.75 -35.61 -17.07
CA GLN A 222 -12.33 -35.72 -16.67
C GLN A 222 -11.37 -34.54 -16.97
N GLY A 223 -10.49 -34.11 -16.07
CA GLY A 223 -9.93 -34.78 -14.89
C GLY A 223 -8.44 -34.43 -14.79
N GLY A 224 -7.90 -34.36 -13.58
CA GLY A 224 -6.46 -34.24 -13.34
C GLY A 224 -6.14 -33.19 -12.29
N GLY A 225 -6.04 -33.62 -11.03
CA GLY A 225 -5.54 -32.80 -9.94
C GLY A 225 -4.03 -32.60 -10.03
N ASP A 226 -3.56 -31.53 -9.40
CA ASP A 226 -2.14 -31.37 -9.08
C ASP A 226 -2.02 -30.89 -7.63
N ALA A 227 -1.38 -31.74 -6.83
CA ALA A 227 -0.97 -31.49 -5.46
C ALA A 227 0.51 -31.08 -5.55
N GLY A 228 0.80 -29.82 -5.23
CA GLY A 228 2.17 -29.32 -5.17
C GLY A 228 2.90 -29.87 -3.95
N VAL A 229 3.95 -30.64 -4.19
CA VAL A 229 5.02 -30.91 -3.22
C VAL A 229 6.36 -30.97 -3.96
N ASP A 230 7.21 -29.99 -3.65
CA ASP A 230 8.68 -29.96 -3.63
C ASP A 230 9.51 -30.42 -4.85
N SER A 231 10.17 -29.46 -5.54
CA SER A 231 11.28 -29.77 -6.46
C SER A 231 12.19 -28.55 -6.72
N GLU A 232 13.14 -28.28 -5.83
CA GLU A 232 14.31 -27.43 -6.12
C GLU A 232 15.56 -28.23 -6.55
N GLY A 233 15.54 -29.57 -6.46
CA GLY A 233 16.67 -30.43 -6.87
C GLY A 233 16.80 -30.69 -8.38
N SER A 234 15.80 -30.35 -9.21
CA SER A 234 15.71 -30.82 -10.61
C SER A 234 16.20 -29.82 -11.67
N ARG A 235 16.56 -28.58 -11.29
CA ARG A 235 16.99 -27.54 -12.26
C ARG A 235 18.50 -27.57 -12.57
N SER A 236 19.33 -28.21 -11.74
CA SER A 236 20.78 -28.33 -11.95
C SER A 236 21.17 -29.51 -12.85
N THR A 237 20.42 -30.62 -12.81
CA THR A 237 20.67 -31.83 -13.62
C THR A 237 20.20 -31.68 -15.07
N ALA A 238 19.16 -30.88 -15.33
CA ALA A 238 18.68 -30.59 -16.68
C ALA A 238 19.68 -29.73 -17.50
N ARG A 239 20.32 -28.73 -16.87
CA ARG A 239 21.35 -27.89 -17.52
C ARG A 239 22.64 -28.65 -17.83
N GLN A 240 23.02 -29.63 -17.00
CA GLN A 240 24.18 -30.50 -17.25
C GLN A 240 23.89 -31.52 -18.38
N GLY A 241 22.65 -32.01 -18.50
CA GLY A 241 22.23 -32.91 -19.58
C GLY A 241 22.23 -32.27 -20.97
N GLU A 242 21.81 -31.01 -21.11
CA GLU A 242 21.83 -30.30 -22.39
C GLU A 242 23.25 -29.92 -22.86
N ALA A 243 24.15 -29.56 -21.93
CA ALA A 243 25.55 -29.30 -22.24
C ALA A 243 26.28 -30.56 -22.75
N ALA A 244 25.99 -31.72 -22.15
CA ALA A 244 26.52 -33.01 -22.59
C ALA A 244 26.00 -33.41 -23.99
N ARG A 245 24.71 -33.20 -24.27
CA ARG A 245 24.10 -33.47 -25.59
C ARG A 245 24.67 -32.55 -26.68
N ARG A 246 24.83 -31.24 -26.41
CA ARG A 246 25.47 -30.29 -27.35
C ARG A 246 26.94 -30.64 -27.62
N ALA A 247 27.68 -31.09 -26.61
CA ALA A 247 29.06 -31.55 -26.77
C ALA A 247 29.17 -32.85 -27.58
N GLN A 248 28.17 -33.74 -27.50
CA GLN A 248 28.13 -34.98 -28.28
C GLN A 248 27.78 -34.72 -29.76
N THR A 249 26.80 -33.85 -30.05
CA THR A 249 26.48 -33.44 -31.42
C THR A 249 27.63 -32.68 -32.07
N GLY A 250 28.35 -31.85 -31.31
CA GLY A 250 29.56 -31.15 -31.78
C GLY A 250 30.72 -32.09 -32.16
N ARG A 251 30.89 -33.21 -31.43
CA ARG A 251 31.89 -34.24 -31.75
C ARG A 251 31.53 -35.01 -33.03
N GLN A 252 30.26 -35.39 -33.21
CA GLN A 252 29.80 -36.08 -34.42
C GLN A 252 29.94 -35.21 -35.69
N ASN A 253 29.67 -33.90 -35.58
CA ASN A 253 29.86 -32.96 -36.70
C ASN A 253 31.34 -32.71 -37.03
N ARG A 254 32.24 -32.72 -36.04
CA ARG A 254 33.70 -32.64 -36.28
C ARG A 254 34.23 -33.88 -37.00
N GLU A 255 33.86 -35.09 -36.54
CA GLU A 255 34.25 -36.33 -37.22
C GLU A 255 33.76 -36.41 -38.67
N HIS A 256 32.55 -35.91 -38.95
CA HIS A 256 32.02 -35.89 -40.32
C HIS A 256 32.77 -34.88 -41.21
N ARG A 257 33.19 -33.72 -40.66
CA ARG A 257 34.04 -32.75 -41.38
C ARG A 257 35.44 -33.31 -41.63
N ASP A 258 36.02 -34.02 -40.67
CA ASP A 258 37.36 -34.60 -40.79
C ASP A 258 37.39 -35.78 -41.77
N LYS A 259 36.36 -36.63 -41.79
CA LYS A 259 36.18 -37.68 -42.82
C LYS A 259 35.99 -37.07 -44.22
N LYS A 260 35.26 -35.96 -44.35
CA LYS A 260 35.11 -35.23 -45.61
C LYS A 260 36.41 -34.56 -46.06
N ARG A 261 37.23 -34.07 -45.12
CA ARG A 261 38.57 -33.50 -45.38
C ARG A 261 39.54 -34.60 -45.84
N GLN A 262 39.60 -35.74 -45.15
CA GLN A 262 40.43 -36.88 -45.55
C GLN A 262 40.04 -37.45 -46.92
N ARG A 263 38.74 -37.45 -47.27
CA ARG A 263 38.29 -37.86 -48.61
C ARG A 263 38.74 -36.87 -49.71
N ARG A 264 38.74 -35.57 -49.41
CA ARG A 264 39.30 -34.54 -50.32
C ARG A 264 40.81 -34.63 -50.45
N GLU A 265 41.51 -34.97 -49.36
CA GLU A 265 42.96 -35.12 -49.32
C GLU A 265 43.42 -36.41 -50.03
N ARG A 266 42.65 -37.50 -49.91
CA ARG A 266 42.86 -38.76 -50.66
C ARG A 266 42.59 -38.60 -52.16
N ASN A 267 41.55 -37.85 -52.55
CA ASN A 267 41.32 -37.48 -53.96
C ASN A 267 42.35 -36.47 -54.50
N ARG A 268 43.02 -35.69 -53.63
CA ARG A 268 44.09 -34.75 -54.03
C ARG A 268 45.42 -35.48 -54.29
N GLY A 269 45.60 -36.68 -53.74
CA GLY A 269 46.79 -37.52 -53.92
C GLY A 269 46.84 -38.34 -55.22
N GLU A 270 45.75 -38.43 -55.99
CA GLU A 270 45.69 -39.23 -57.24
C GLU A 270 45.85 -38.40 -58.52
N LEU A 271 46.06 -37.09 -58.43
CA LEU A 271 46.44 -36.26 -59.58
C LEU A 271 47.97 -36.22 -59.70
N GLN A 272 48.56 -37.33 -60.18
CA GLN A 272 49.92 -37.29 -60.74
C GLN A 272 49.89 -36.45 -62.02
N PRO A 273 50.68 -35.37 -62.13
CA PRO A 273 50.90 -34.72 -63.41
C PRO A 273 51.80 -35.64 -64.24
N ARG A 274 51.23 -36.36 -65.21
CA ARG A 274 52.05 -36.90 -66.30
C ARG A 274 52.67 -35.71 -67.03
N GLY A 275 53.99 -35.58 -66.90
CA GLY A 275 54.78 -34.54 -67.52
C GLY A 275 54.48 -34.42 -69.00
N MET A 276 53.81 -33.33 -69.38
CA MET A 276 53.85 -32.81 -70.73
C MET A 276 55.04 -31.86 -70.79
N GLN A 277 55.99 -32.22 -71.66
CA GLN A 277 57.16 -31.42 -71.98
C GLN A 277 56.72 -30.01 -72.42
N PRO A 278 57.45 -28.93 -72.04
CA PRO A 278 57.21 -27.61 -72.59
C PRO A 278 57.65 -27.63 -74.05
N GLN A 279 56.70 -27.73 -74.98
CA GLN A 279 56.95 -27.32 -76.35
C GLN A 279 56.75 -25.81 -76.40
N GLU A 280 57.83 -25.09 -76.66
CA GLU A 280 57.78 -23.67 -77.06
C GLU A 280 56.79 -23.53 -78.22
N PRO A 281 55.77 -22.65 -78.14
CA PRO A 281 54.86 -22.48 -79.23
C PRO A 281 55.58 -21.78 -80.39
N PRO A 282 55.42 -22.22 -81.65
CA PRO A 282 55.89 -21.45 -82.77
C PRO A 282 55.09 -20.16 -82.84
N GLU A 283 55.78 -19.03 -82.97
CA GLU A 283 55.22 -17.74 -83.36
C GLU A 283 54.39 -17.93 -84.63
N ARG A 284 53.07 -18.09 -84.46
CA ARG A 284 52.10 -18.00 -85.53
C ARG A 284 51.03 -17.03 -85.09
N ASP A 285 51.16 -15.84 -85.64
CA ASP A 285 50.27 -14.69 -85.51
C ASP A 285 48.92 -14.98 -86.20
N SER A 286 48.27 -16.06 -85.76
CA SER A 286 47.02 -16.59 -86.30
C SER A 286 45.86 -15.83 -85.65
N PRO A 287 44.81 -15.45 -86.40
CA PRO A 287 43.66 -14.73 -85.84
C PRO A 287 42.95 -15.49 -84.71
N GLU A 288 43.06 -16.83 -84.64
CA GLU A 288 42.55 -17.64 -83.54
C GLU A 288 43.33 -17.49 -82.23
N SER A 289 44.66 -17.31 -82.30
CA SER A 289 45.51 -17.12 -81.11
C SER A 289 45.24 -15.76 -80.45
N ARG A 290 45.07 -14.71 -81.28
CA ARG A 290 44.65 -13.37 -80.82
C ARG A 290 43.26 -13.39 -80.19
N ARG A 291 42.32 -14.19 -80.72
CA ARG A 291 40.98 -14.38 -80.13
C ARG A 291 41.04 -15.13 -78.79
N SER A 292 41.90 -16.14 -78.64
CA SER A 292 42.07 -16.84 -77.35
C SER A 292 42.73 -15.95 -76.29
N GLU A 293 43.75 -15.17 -76.66
CA GLU A 293 44.34 -14.18 -75.76
C GLU A 293 43.34 -13.09 -75.38
N GLN A 294 42.52 -12.63 -76.32
CA GLN A 294 41.48 -11.64 -76.04
C GLN A 294 40.39 -12.19 -75.10
N ARG A 295 40.00 -13.47 -75.23
CA ARG A 295 39.11 -14.14 -74.28
C ARG A 295 39.75 -14.30 -72.90
N LEU A 296 41.03 -14.66 -72.82
CA LEU A 296 41.75 -14.75 -71.55
C LEU A 296 41.79 -13.39 -70.86
N ARG A 297 42.10 -12.31 -71.59
CA ARG A 297 42.07 -10.94 -71.05
C ARG A 297 40.67 -10.52 -70.58
N GLN A 298 39.62 -10.87 -71.33
CA GLN A 298 38.24 -10.62 -70.91
C GLN A 298 37.88 -11.41 -69.64
N GLN A 299 38.33 -12.65 -69.55
CA GLN A 299 38.12 -13.50 -68.39
C GLN A 299 38.90 -12.99 -67.17
N GLU A 300 40.14 -12.55 -67.35
CA GLU A 300 40.96 -11.91 -66.30
C GLU A 300 40.33 -10.59 -65.82
N GLN A 301 39.80 -9.77 -66.72
CA GLN A 301 39.07 -8.54 -66.36
C GLN A 301 37.79 -8.84 -65.59
N HIS A 302 37.03 -9.85 -66.00
CA HIS A 302 35.84 -10.30 -65.28
C HIS A 302 36.18 -10.85 -63.89
N ASP A 303 37.25 -11.64 -63.79
CA ASP A 303 37.75 -12.15 -62.52
C ASP A 303 38.32 -11.04 -61.62
N GLN A 304 38.92 -9.98 -62.19
CA GLN A 304 39.30 -8.77 -61.45
C GLN A 304 38.06 -8.02 -60.94
N GLN A 305 37.04 -7.83 -61.78
CA GLN A 305 35.78 -7.19 -61.38
C GLN A 305 35.08 -7.94 -60.24
N LEU A 306 35.07 -9.27 -60.28
CA LEU A 306 34.52 -10.10 -59.20
C LEU A 306 35.31 -9.91 -57.90
N ARG A 307 36.65 -9.90 -57.94
CA ARG A 307 37.48 -9.66 -56.74
C ARG A 307 37.26 -8.27 -56.17
N ASP A 308 37.13 -7.26 -57.02
CA ASP A 308 36.85 -5.89 -56.59
C ASP A 308 35.44 -5.77 -55.98
N GLN A 309 34.46 -6.51 -56.50
CA GLN A 309 33.13 -6.61 -55.91
C GLN A 309 33.16 -7.32 -54.55
N GLU A 310 33.90 -8.42 -54.44
CA GLU A 310 34.08 -9.16 -53.17
C GLU A 310 34.77 -8.31 -52.11
N LEU A 311 35.79 -7.53 -52.48
CA LEU A 311 36.47 -6.59 -51.57
C LEU A 311 35.51 -5.49 -51.09
N LYS A 312 34.73 -4.87 -51.98
CA LYS A 312 33.72 -3.87 -51.61
C LYS A 312 32.65 -4.44 -50.68
N GLU A 313 32.19 -5.66 -50.92
CA GLU A 313 31.27 -6.33 -50.01
C GLU A 313 31.89 -6.61 -48.64
N GLN A 314 33.17 -6.98 -48.58
CA GLN A 314 33.88 -7.18 -47.33
C GLN A 314 34.04 -5.86 -46.56
N GLU A 315 34.39 -4.77 -47.24
CA GLU A 315 34.49 -3.44 -46.64
C GLU A 315 33.14 -2.95 -46.09
N LEU A 316 32.04 -3.13 -46.83
CA LEU A 316 30.69 -2.82 -46.35
C LEU A 316 30.31 -3.65 -45.12
N LYS A 317 30.58 -4.96 -45.13
CA LYS A 317 30.34 -5.84 -43.97
C LYS A 317 31.15 -5.42 -42.75
N GLU A 318 32.40 -4.99 -42.94
CA GLU A 318 33.24 -4.48 -41.86
C GLU A 318 32.71 -3.15 -41.30
N GLN A 319 32.25 -2.24 -42.18
CA GLN A 319 31.61 -0.99 -41.78
C GLN A 319 30.32 -1.24 -41.00
N GLU A 320 29.45 -2.13 -41.48
CA GLU A 320 28.21 -2.53 -40.78
C GLU A 320 28.50 -3.14 -39.40
N LEU A 321 29.55 -3.95 -39.28
CA LEU A 321 29.94 -4.56 -38.02
C LEU A 321 30.46 -3.51 -37.02
N LYS A 322 31.27 -2.55 -37.49
CA LYS A 322 31.73 -1.41 -36.67
C LYS A 322 30.56 -0.54 -36.21
N GLU A 323 29.60 -0.26 -37.09
CA GLU A 323 28.42 0.54 -36.75
C GLU A 323 27.53 -0.18 -35.73
N ARG A 324 27.35 -1.51 -35.87
CA ARG A 324 26.64 -2.33 -34.88
C ARG A 324 27.35 -2.33 -33.53
N GLN A 325 28.68 -2.45 -33.52
CA GLN A 325 29.47 -2.40 -32.29
C GLN A 325 29.35 -1.05 -31.59
N LEU A 326 29.41 0.06 -32.35
CA LEU A 326 29.22 1.41 -31.80
C LEU A 326 27.82 1.56 -31.19
N LYS A 327 26.78 1.16 -31.92
CA LYS A 327 25.39 1.20 -31.43
C LYS A 327 25.19 0.35 -30.17
N GLU A 328 25.83 -0.80 -30.08
CA GLU A 328 25.79 -1.65 -28.89
C GLU A 328 26.50 -0.97 -27.70
N GLN A 329 27.65 -0.33 -27.93
CA GLN A 329 28.35 0.44 -26.90
C GLN A 329 27.51 1.62 -26.40
N GLU A 330 26.93 2.41 -27.32
CA GLU A 330 26.04 3.52 -26.97
C GLU A 330 24.82 3.06 -26.16
N LEU A 331 24.23 1.92 -26.51
CA LEU A 331 23.09 1.37 -25.79
C LEU A 331 23.49 0.91 -24.38
N LYS A 332 24.67 0.29 -24.22
CA LYS A 332 25.21 -0.08 -22.89
C LYS A 332 25.49 1.16 -22.04
N GLU A 333 26.07 2.21 -22.61
CA GLU A 333 26.30 3.46 -21.88
C GLU A 333 25.00 4.13 -21.46
N ARG A 334 23.98 4.14 -22.32
CA ARG A 334 22.64 4.66 -21.97
C ARG A 334 22.01 3.84 -20.85
N GLN A 335 22.10 2.51 -20.91
CA GLN A 335 21.60 1.62 -19.87
C GLN A 335 22.31 1.85 -18.53
N LEU A 336 23.64 2.01 -18.54
CA LEU A 336 24.41 2.30 -17.32
C LEU A 336 23.98 3.65 -16.72
N LYS A 337 23.88 4.70 -17.53
CA LYS A 337 23.41 6.02 -17.08
C LYS A 337 22.00 5.98 -16.51
N GLU A 338 21.11 5.19 -17.12
CA GLU A 338 19.76 5.01 -16.61
C GLU A 338 19.74 4.26 -15.27
N GLN A 339 20.59 3.24 -15.12
CA GLN A 339 20.76 2.52 -13.86
C GLN A 339 21.34 3.43 -12.76
N GLU A 340 22.37 4.20 -13.06
CA GLU A 340 22.96 5.18 -12.14
C GLU A 340 21.93 6.22 -11.70
N LEU A 341 21.13 6.76 -12.62
CA LEU A 341 20.07 7.71 -12.30
C LEU A 341 18.98 7.07 -11.41
N LYS A 342 18.61 5.81 -11.67
CA LYS A 342 17.67 5.06 -10.82
C LYS A 342 18.24 4.85 -9.43
N GLU A 343 19.51 4.49 -9.30
CA GLU A 343 20.18 4.35 -8.01
C GLU A 343 20.27 5.68 -7.27
N GLN A 344 20.61 6.78 -7.95
CA GLN A 344 20.64 8.12 -7.37
C GLN A 344 19.26 8.51 -6.82
N ARG A 345 18.20 8.34 -7.62
CA ARG A 345 16.82 8.61 -7.18
C ARG A 345 16.42 7.75 -5.98
N LEU A 346 16.81 6.48 -5.96
CA LEU A 346 16.52 5.59 -4.83
C LEU A 346 17.29 6.02 -3.57
N ARG A 347 18.54 6.47 -3.71
CA ARG A 347 19.33 7.01 -2.60
C ARG A 347 18.70 8.30 -2.06
N GLU A 348 18.35 9.24 -2.92
CA GLU A 348 17.66 10.48 -2.54
C GLU A 348 16.32 10.18 -1.84
N GLN A 349 15.52 9.25 -2.37
CA GLN A 349 14.26 8.85 -1.75
C GLN A 349 14.47 8.22 -0.36
N ARG A 350 15.52 7.39 -0.19
CA ARG A 350 15.88 6.79 1.11
C ARG A 350 16.33 7.85 2.10
N GLU A 351 17.15 8.82 1.66
CA GLU A 351 17.59 9.93 2.49
C GLU A 351 16.41 10.79 2.94
N LEU A 352 15.51 11.16 2.02
CA LEU A 352 14.30 11.91 2.34
C LEU A 352 13.42 11.13 3.34
N ARG A 353 13.24 9.82 3.13
CA ARG A 353 12.48 8.98 4.07
C ARG A 353 13.13 8.96 5.45
N ASN A 354 14.46 8.84 5.51
CA ASN A 354 15.20 8.84 6.77
C ASN A 354 15.10 10.19 7.48
N GLN A 355 15.16 11.30 6.75
CA GLN A 355 14.94 12.65 7.29
C GLN A 355 13.54 12.80 7.87
N ARG A 356 12.49 12.39 7.12
CA ARG A 356 11.11 12.44 7.61
C ARG A 356 10.88 11.55 8.82
N ASN A 357 11.51 10.37 8.87
CA ASN A 357 11.45 9.50 10.04
C ASN A 357 12.15 10.12 11.26
N ALA A 358 13.26 10.84 11.07
CA ALA A 358 13.93 11.55 12.15
C ALA A 358 13.05 12.70 12.68
N GLU A 359 12.46 13.53 11.80
CA GLU A 359 11.51 14.58 12.17
C GLU A 359 10.30 14.02 12.94
N LEU A 360 9.75 12.88 12.50
CA LEU A 360 8.66 12.20 13.21
C LEU A 360 9.10 11.68 14.58
N ALA A 361 10.34 11.19 14.73
CA ALA A 361 10.86 10.74 16.01
C ALA A 361 11.01 11.91 16.99
N GLU A 362 11.52 13.05 16.53
CA GLU A 362 11.61 14.28 17.33
C GLU A 362 10.22 14.78 17.76
N ALA A 363 9.26 14.84 16.83
CA ALA A 363 7.89 15.24 17.13
C ALA A 363 7.19 14.29 18.13
N ARG A 364 7.48 12.99 18.07
CA ARG A 364 6.97 12.03 19.06
C ARG A 364 7.61 12.21 20.42
N ALA A 365 8.91 12.54 20.47
CA ALA A 365 9.59 12.82 21.72
C ALA A 365 9.03 14.08 22.40
N THR A 366 8.79 15.16 21.63
CA THR A 366 8.18 16.38 22.16
C THR A 366 6.75 16.15 22.63
N LEU A 367 5.95 15.38 21.88
CA LEU A 367 4.61 14.98 22.33
C LEU A 367 4.66 14.15 23.61
N GLY A 368 5.59 13.20 23.70
CA GLY A 368 5.79 12.39 24.90
C GLY A 368 6.09 13.25 26.14
N ALA A 369 6.99 14.24 26.00
CA ALA A 369 7.32 15.19 27.06
C ALA A 369 6.12 16.06 27.45
N ALA A 370 5.37 16.58 26.48
CA ALA A 370 4.18 17.38 26.74
C ALA A 370 3.08 16.58 27.47
N VAL A 371 2.90 15.30 27.12
CA VAL A 371 1.95 14.40 27.81
C VAL A 371 2.38 14.13 29.24
N THR A 372 3.68 13.97 29.51
CA THR A 372 4.16 13.81 30.89
C THR A 372 3.94 15.08 31.72
N GLU A 373 4.24 16.25 31.17
CA GLU A 373 3.98 17.53 31.84
C GLU A 373 2.48 17.73 32.11
N LEU A 374 1.61 17.39 31.16
CA LEU A 374 0.16 17.47 31.34
C LEU A 374 -0.31 16.57 32.50
N ARG A 375 0.18 15.33 32.58
CA ARG A 375 -0.17 14.41 33.68
C ARG A 375 0.29 14.92 35.04
N GLU A 376 1.47 15.53 35.09
CA GLU A 376 1.97 16.15 36.33
C GLU A 376 1.11 17.35 36.75
N ALA A 377 0.69 18.18 35.79
CA ALA A 377 -0.21 19.30 36.04
C ALA A 377 -1.59 18.83 36.53
N GLU A 378 -2.17 17.80 35.90
CA GLU A 378 -3.45 17.20 36.33
C GLU A 378 -3.35 16.61 37.74
N ALA A 379 -2.25 15.93 38.07
CA ALA A 379 -2.00 15.40 39.41
C ALA A 379 -1.90 16.53 40.45
N ALA A 380 -1.19 17.61 40.14
CA ALA A 380 -1.08 18.79 41.00
C ALA A 380 -2.45 19.46 41.23
N GLU A 381 -3.28 19.55 40.18
CA GLU A 381 -4.64 20.08 40.30
C GLU A 381 -5.52 19.19 41.19
N ALA A 382 -5.44 17.87 41.03
CA ALA A 382 -6.17 16.91 41.86
C ALA A 382 -5.77 17.04 43.34
N GLU A 383 -4.49 17.23 43.65
CA GLU A 383 -4.03 17.53 45.00
C GLU A 383 -4.58 18.86 45.54
N ALA A 384 -4.55 19.91 44.74
CA ALA A 384 -5.10 21.21 45.10
C ALA A 384 -6.60 21.08 45.44
N ARG A 385 -7.37 20.35 44.62
CA ARG A 385 -8.80 20.06 44.87
C ARG A 385 -9.00 19.26 46.17
N ARG A 386 -8.13 18.30 46.49
CA ARG A 386 -8.20 17.58 47.78
C ARG A 386 -7.94 18.51 48.97
N ARG A 387 -6.96 19.41 48.86
CA ARG A 387 -6.65 20.41 49.90
C ARG A 387 -7.82 21.36 50.13
N THR A 388 -8.48 21.84 49.08
CA THR A 388 -9.65 22.74 49.22
C THR A 388 -10.84 22.04 49.88
N ILE A 389 -11.13 20.79 49.52
CA ILE A 389 -12.18 19.98 50.17
C ILE A 389 -11.86 19.78 51.66
N ALA A 390 -10.62 19.47 52.00
CA ALA A 390 -10.19 19.30 53.39
C ALA A 390 -10.31 20.59 54.19
N ALA A 391 -9.89 21.72 53.63
CA ALA A 391 -10.01 23.04 54.24
C ALA A 391 -11.49 23.41 54.50
N ARG A 392 -12.38 23.14 53.55
CA ARG A 392 -13.82 23.35 53.71
C ARG A 392 -14.41 22.51 54.85
N LYS A 393 -14.06 21.22 54.93
CA LYS A 393 -14.50 20.36 56.04
C LYS A 393 -13.99 20.86 57.40
N ALA A 394 -12.75 21.33 57.45
CA ALA A 394 -12.17 21.90 58.67
C ALA A 394 -12.91 23.18 59.08
N PHE A 395 -13.26 24.05 58.12
CA PHE A 395 -14.09 25.23 58.36
C PHE A 395 -15.48 24.85 58.91
N GLU A 396 -16.20 23.94 58.26
CA GLU A 396 -17.52 23.48 58.71
C GLU A 396 -17.48 22.78 60.09
N ALA A 397 -16.36 22.16 60.46
CA ALA A 397 -16.16 21.61 61.80
C ALA A 397 -15.86 22.69 62.85
N ALA A 398 -15.09 23.73 62.49
CA ALA A 398 -14.83 24.85 63.36
C ALA A 398 -16.11 25.68 63.62
N ASP A 399 -16.88 25.93 62.57
CA ASP A 399 -18.16 26.64 62.65
C ASP A 399 -19.14 25.95 63.60
N ARG A 400 -19.31 24.63 63.47
CA ARG A 400 -20.13 23.83 64.41
C ARG A 400 -19.67 23.96 65.86
N ARG A 401 -18.36 23.92 66.12
CA ARG A 401 -17.83 24.08 67.49
C ARG A 401 -18.12 25.47 68.06
N VAL A 402 -18.06 26.51 67.22
CA VAL A 402 -18.44 27.86 67.63
C VAL A 402 -19.92 27.89 67.99
N SER A 403 -20.79 27.35 67.15
CA SER A 403 -22.24 27.27 67.44
C SER A 403 -22.55 26.47 68.71
N GLU A 404 -21.89 25.33 68.91
CA GLU A 404 -22.04 24.52 70.14
C GLU A 404 -21.61 25.30 71.40
N ALA A 405 -20.50 26.05 71.32
CA ALA A 405 -20.02 26.88 72.42
C ALA A 405 -20.98 28.05 72.72
N GLU A 406 -21.53 28.70 71.68
CA GLU A 406 -22.53 29.76 71.82
C GLU A 406 -23.84 29.25 72.44
N ALA A 407 -24.29 28.05 72.05
CA ALA A 407 -25.45 27.41 72.64
C ALA A 407 -25.22 27.09 74.13
N ALA A 408 -24.08 26.47 74.47
CA ALA A 408 -23.73 26.16 75.86
C ALA A 408 -23.63 27.44 76.72
N LEU A 409 -23.08 28.53 76.18
CA LEU A 409 -23.05 29.81 76.87
C LEU A 409 -24.47 30.34 77.13
N SER A 410 -25.37 30.22 76.16
CA SER A 410 -26.76 30.62 76.28
C SER A 410 -27.49 29.85 77.38
N GLU A 411 -27.34 28.52 77.43
CA GLU A 411 -27.92 27.67 78.49
C GLU A 411 -27.45 28.08 79.89
N VAL A 412 -26.16 28.38 80.07
CA VAL A 412 -25.61 28.86 81.35
C VAL A 412 -26.24 30.21 81.74
N THR A 413 -26.45 31.11 80.78
CA THR A 413 -27.10 32.41 81.06
C THR A 413 -28.57 32.26 81.43
N GLU A 414 -29.29 31.32 80.82
CA GLU A 414 -30.69 31.02 81.13
C GLU A 414 -30.86 30.33 82.49
N ALA A 415 -29.98 29.37 82.82
CA ALA A 415 -29.96 28.72 84.12
C ALA A 415 -29.74 29.71 85.27
N ARG A 416 -28.99 30.80 85.01
CA ARG A 416 -28.76 31.88 85.98
C ARG A 416 -29.98 32.80 86.19
N ARG A 417 -30.99 32.76 85.31
CA ARG A 417 -32.21 33.57 85.43
C ARG A 417 -33.27 32.98 86.36
N GLY A 418 -33.21 31.68 86.70
CA GLY A 418 -34.09 31.00 87.69
C GLY A 418 -35.59 30.96 87.33
N PRO A 419 -36.36 29.95 87.77
CA PRO A 419 -37.82 29.97 87.63
C PRO A 419 -38.40 31.02 88.59
N VAL A 420 -39.18 31.95 88.03
CA VAL A 420 -39.90 33.02 88.75
C VAL A 420 -40.92 32.44 89.73
#